data_AF-A0A944DY56-F1
#
_entry.id   AF-A0A944DY56-F1
#
_cell.length_a   1.000
_cell.length_b   1.000
_cell.length_c   1.000
_cell.angle_alpha   90.00
_cell.angle_beta   90.00
_cell.angle_gamma   90.00
#
_symmetry.space_group_name_H-M   'P 1'
#
loop_
_entity.id
_entity.type
_entity.pdbx_description
1 polymer ?
#
loop_
_entity_poly.entity_id
_entity_poly.type
_entity_poly.pdbx_seq_one_letter_code
_entity_poly.pdbx_strand_id
1 'polypeptide(L)'
;MAAVTELGRAAAVDGRGDLAKEDQVVHTTPVPSQQPFPWATCFVPGRRSELITPVGERLVAERCGRYAVGHGPVWGRADVLSYAAWQRRLGYTVAAADGSPGRSSWDRLRVPRTGRGAAA
;
A
#
# COMPACT_ATOMS: atom_id res chain seq x y z
N MET A 1 26.75 -16.69 -54.19
CA MET A 1 26.04 -16.38 -52.93
C MET A 1 25.28 -17.64 -52.54
N ALA A 2 25.77 -18.34 -51.52
CA ALA A 2 25.32 -19.69 -51.15
C ALA A 2 23.92 -19.71 -50.52
N ALA A 3 23.17 -20.77 -50.81
CA ALA A 3 21.94 -21.16 -50.12
C ALA A 3 22.27 -21.74 -48.73
N VAL A 4 21.40 -21.53 -47.74
CA VAL A 4 21.14 -22.50 -46.67
C VAL A 4 19.68 -22.43 -46.22
N THR A 5 19.12 -23.63 -46.27
CA THR A 5 17.78 -24.13 -45.96
C THR A 5 17.35 -23.97 -44.50
N GLU A 6 16.04 -23.76 -44.36
CA GLU A 6 15.10 -24.28 -43.35
C GLU A 6 15.62 -25.08 -42.14
N LEU A 7 15.16 -24.72 -40.95
CA LEU A 7 14.76 -25.61 -39.85
C LEU A 7 13.92 -24.74 -38.90
N GLY A 8 12.78 -25.11 -38.34
CA GLY A 8 12.16 -26.41 -38.15
C GLY A 8 11.13 -26.20 -37.04
N ARG A 9 10.01 -26.88 -37.17
CA ARG A 9 8.78 -26.74 -36.41
C ARG A 9 8.88 -27.39 -35.01
N ALA A 10 8.09 -26.84 -34.08
CA ALA A 10 7.40 -27.45 -32.91
C ALA A 10 8.03 -28.62 -32.13
N ALA A 11 8.00 -28.51 -30.80
CA ALA A 11 7.45 -29.56 -29.94
C ALA A 11 7.17 -29.02 -28.52
N ALA A 12 5.92 -29.20 -28.07
CA ALA A 12 5.58 -29.21 -26.66
C ALA A 12 6.13 -30.49 -26.00
N VAL A 13 6.49 -30.43 -24.73
CA VAL A 13 6.55 -31.62 -23.87
C VAL A 13 5.92 -31.30 -22.52
N ASP A 14 4.85 -32.02 -22.23
CA ASP A 14 4.28 -32.21 -20.89
C ASP A 14 4.97 -33.44 -20.29
N GLY A 15 5.34 -33.40 -19.01
CA GLY A 15 6.10 -34.44 -18.35
C GLY A 15 6.18 -34.26 -16.85
N ARG A 16 5.15 -34.74 -16.14
CA ARG A 16 5.14 -34.98 -14.69
C ARG A 16 6.20 -36.04 -14.31
N GLY A 17 6.96 -35.80 -13.23
CA GLY A 17 7.85 -36.80 -12.62
C GLY A 17 8.67 -36.29 -11.43
N ASP A 18 8.03 -36.27 -10.26
CA ASP A 18 8.51 -36.54 -8.89
C ASP A 18 9.89 -36.12 -8.33
N LEU A 19 9.81 -35.34 -7.24
CA LEU A 19 10.57 -35.37 -5.97
C LEU A 19 12.06 -35.78 -5.93
N ALA A 20 12.96 -34.82 -5.61
CA ALA A 20 13.74 -34.82 -4.35
C ALA A 20 14.74 -33.64 -4.23
N LYS A 21 14.52 -32.83 -3.18
CA LYS A 21 15.46 -32.15 -2.25
C LYS A 21 16.58 -31.19 -2.73
N GLU A 22 16.51 -29.98 -2.12
CA GLU A 22 17.61 -29.10 -1.63
C GLU A 22 18.44 -28.42 -2.73
N ASP A 23 18.33 -27.14 -3.06
CA ASP A 23 18.45 -25.94 -2.23
C ASP A 23 17.89 -24.75 -3.06
N GLN A 24 16.66 -24.33 -2.76
CA GLN A 24 16.22 -23.00 -3.18
C GLN A 24 15.65 -22.32 -1.96
N VAL A 25 16.45 -21.43 -1.36
CA VAL A 25 15.94 -20.31 -0.59
C VAL A 25 15.09 -19.47 -1.54
N VAL A 26 13.81 -19.84 -1.67
CA VAL A 26 12.84 -18.97 -2.33
C VAL A 26 12.65 -17.80 -1.37
N HIS A 27 13.25 -16.66 -1.71
CA HIS A 27 12.80 -15.40 -1.14
C HIS A 27 11.46 -15.10 -1.80
N THR A 28 10.39 -15.73 -1.32
CA THR A 28 9.05 -15.16 -1.51
C THR A 28 9.05 -13.86 -0.72
N THR A 29 9.26 -12.73 -1.40
CA THR A 29 9.08 -11.42 -0.78
C THR A 29 7.67 -11.40 -0.22
N PRO A 30 7.48 -11.31 1.11
CA PRO A 30 6.13 -11.25 1.66
C PRO A 30 5.47 -10.02 1.06
N VAL A 31 4.33 -10.21 0.39
CA VAL A 31 3.53 -9.09 -0.11
C VAL A 31 3.25 -8.19 1.10
N PRO A 32 3.62 -6.91 1.09
CA PRO A 32 3.45 -6.05 2.24
C PRO A 32 1.96 -5.99 2.56
N SER A 33 1.57 -6.61 3.68
CA SER A 33 0.20 -6.61 4.16
C SER A 33 -0.25 -5.18 4.44
N GLN A 34 -1.44 -4.80 4.00
CA GLN A 34 -2.03 -3.48 4.24
C GLN A 34 -2.72 -3.46 5.61
N GLN A 35 -2.82 -2.29 6.23
CA GLN A 35 -3.58 -2.13 7.46
C GLN A 35 -5.07 -2.35 7.22
N PRO A 36 -5.73 -3.22 8.00
CA PRO A 36 -7.18 -3.22 8.07
C PRO A 36 -7.71 -1.87 8.52
N PHE A 37 -8.90 -1.49 8.05
CA PHE A 37 -9.53 -0.25 8.47
C PHE A 37 -9.81 -0.27 10.00
N PRO A 38 -9.21 0.66 10.78
CA PRO A 38 -9.21 0.63 12.24
C PRO A 38 -10.44 1.34 12.82
N TRP A 39 -11.58 1.36 12.12
CA TRP A 39 -12.79 2.17 12.37
C TRP A 39 -12.59 3.71 12.38
N ALA A 40 -13.64 4.47 12.02
CA ALA A 40 -13.55 5.92 11.88
C ALA A 40 -13.25 6.65 13.21
N THR A 41 -13.71 6.12 14.34
CA THR A 41 -13.49 6.71 15.68
C THR A 41 -12.02 6.67 16.15
N CYS A 42 -11.13 6.01 15.42
CA CYS A 42 -9.68 6.12 15.60
C CYS A 42 -9.08 7.44 15.10
N PHE A 43 -9.84 8.26 14.36
CA PHE A 43 -9.35 9.49 13.75
C PHE A 43 -10.06 10.71 14.32
N VAL A 44 -9.83 10.95 15.61
CA VAL A 44 -10.35 12.12 16.32
C VAL A 44 -9.20 13.09 16.61
N PRO A 45 -9.42 14.41 16.50
CA PRO A 45 -8.38 15.40 16.77
C PRO A 45 -7.71 15.19 18.13
N GLY A 46 -6.38 15.24 18.16
CA GLY A 46 -5.55 15.07 19.36
C GLY A 46 -5.28 13.62 19.75
N ARG A 47 -5.93 12.63 19.14
CA ARG A 47 -5.62 11.21 19.42
C ARG A 47 -4.23 10.86 18.90
N ARG A 48 -3.47 10.19 19.76
CA ARG A 48 -2.16 9.61 19.42
C ARG A 48 -2.29 8.13 19.05
N SER A 49 -1.61 7.71 18.00
CA SER A 49 -1.49 6.32 17.55
C SER A 49 -0.34 6.19 16.56
N GLU A 50 0.45 5.11 16.68
CA GLU A 50 1.51 4.76 15.72
C GLU A 50 0.98 4.54 14.30
N LEU A 51 -0.33 4.31 14.15
CA LEU A 51 -1.00 4.20 12.87
C LEU A 51 -1.08 5.53 12.09
N ILE A 52 -0.95 6.68 12.76
CA ILE A 52 -1.14 7.98 12.12
C ILE A 52 0.10 8.38 11.30
N THR A 53 1.30 8.04 11.78
CA THR A 53 2.55 8.27 11.03
C THR A 53 2.53 7.66 9.63
N PRO A 54 2.27 6.35 9.42
CA PRO A 54 2.23 5.75 8.08
C PRO A 54 1.04 6.25 7.23
N VAL A 55 -0.03 6.76 7.85
CA VAL A 55 -1.09 7.48 7.12
C VAL A 55 -0.53 8.77 6.53
N GLY A 56 0.17 9.57 7.34
CA GLY A 56 0.83 10.80 6.88
C GLY A 56 1.83 10.54 5.76
N GLU A 57 2.64 9.49 5.87
CA GLU A 57 3.59 9.07 4.82
C GLU A 57 2.90 8.76 3.50
N ARG A 58 1.81 7.99 3.53
CA ARG A 58 1.04 7.71 2.31
C ARG A 58 0.38 8.97 1.74
N LEU A 59 -0.15 9.86 2.58
CA LEU A 59 -0.75 11.11 2.10
C LEU A 59 0.29 11.99 1.41
N VAL A 60 1.52 12.07 1.93
CA VAL A 60 2.64 12.75 1.24
C VAL A 60 2.96 12.07 -0.09
N ALA A 61 3.06 10.75 -0.11
CA ALA A 61 3.36 10.01 -1.33
C ALA A 61 2.26 10.14 -2.42
N GLU A 62 1.00 10.28 -2.02
CA GLU A 62 -0.12 10.59 -2.92
C GLU A 62 -0.21 12.08 -3.31
N ARG A 63 0.75 12.91 -2.88
CA ARG A 63 0.81 14.37 -3.06
C ARG A 63 -0.37 15.13 -2.41
N CYS A 64 -0.99 14.51 -1.42
CA CYS A 64 -2.10 15.05 -0.66
C CYS A 64 -1.65 15.60 0.71
N GLY A 65 -0.42 15.37 1.14
CA GLY A 65 0.14 15.92 2.38
C GLY A 65 0.06 17.45 2.43
N ARG A 66 -0.40 17.97 3.58
CA ARG A 66 -0.53 19.40 3.90
C ARG A 66 0.16 19.67 5.23
N TYR A 67 1.44 19.30 5.29
CA TYR A 67 2.28 19.37 6.48
C TYR A 67 3.29 20.51 6.34
N ALA A 68 3.32 21.41 7.32
CA ALA A 68 4.35 22.45 7.41
C ALA A 68 5.59 21.98 8.21
N VAL A 69 5.37 21.17 9.25
CA VAL A 69 6.38 20.69 10.19
C VAL A 69 6.67 19.18 10.04
N GLY A 70 5.97 18.51 9.12
CA GLY A 70 5.96 17.04 8.99
C GLY A 70 4.74 16.40 9.66
N HIS A 71 4.48 15.14 9.31
CA HIS A 71 3.45 14.32 9.96
C HIS A 71 4.03 13.67 11.22
N GLY A 72 3.16 13.32 12.17
CA GLY A 72 3.55 12.64 13.41
C GLY A 72 2.45 11.71 13.90
N PRO A 73 2.62 11.10 15.08
CA PRO A 73 1.69 10.08 15.59
C PRO A 73 0.39 10.67 16.15
N VAL A 74 0.13 11.97 16.02
CA VAL A 74 -1.04 12.65 16.57
C VAL A 74 -1.93 13.13 15.44
N TRP A 75 -3.20 12.75 15.46
CA TRP A 75 -4.17 13.14 14.43
C TRP A 75 -4.55 14.60 14.64
N GLY A 76 -4.08 15.46 13.76
CA GLY A 76 -4.25 16.90 13.85
C GLY A 76 -5.01 17.49 12.67
N ARG A 77 -5.12 18.83 12.67
CA ARG A 77 -5.75 19.56 11.57
C ARG A 77 -5.03 19.36 10.24
N ALA A 78 -3.70 19.23 10.26
CA ALA A 78 -2.92 18.94 9.05
C ALA A 78 -3.32 17.58 8.44
N ASP A 79 -3.56 16.56 9.27
CA ASP A 79 -4.01 15.24 8.81
C ASP A 79 -5.42 15.30 8.22
N VAL A 80 -6.35 15.98 8.88
CA VAL A 80 -7.71 16.20 8.37
C VAL A 80 -7.68 16.89 7.01
N LEU A 81 -6.91 17.96 6.85
CA LEU A 81 -6.79 18.68 5.58
C LEU A 81 -6.12 17.82 4.48
N SER A 82 -5.10 17.06 4.86
CA SER A 82 -4.39 16.15 3.95
C SER A 82 -5.30 15.04 3.46
N TYR A 83 -6.09 14.45 4.37
CA TYR A 83 -7.01 13.38 4.04
C TYR A 83 -8.21 13.89 3.22
N ALA A 84 -8.69 15.11 3.48
CA ALA A 84 -9.71 15.75 2.64
C ALA A 84 -9.19 15.97 1.22
N ALA A 85 -7.92 16.36 1.05
CA ALA A 85 -7.28 16.45 -0.26
C ALA A 85 -7.19 15.07 -0.96
N TRP A 86 -6.93 14.00 -0.20
CA TRP A 86 -6.97 12.62 -0.70
C TRP A 86 -8.35 12.21 -1.17
N GLN A 87 -9.41 12.44 -0.38
CA GLN A 87 -10.79 12.15 -0.80
C GLN A 87 -11.17 12.93 -2.06
N ARG A 88 -10.80 14.21 -2.18
CA ARG A 88 -11.02 14.99 -3.42
C ARG A 88 -10.28 14.37 -4.62
N ARG A 89 -9.03 13.93 -4.44
CA ARG A 89 -8.27 13.21 -5.48
C ARG A 89 -8.95 11.91 -5.92
N LEU A 90 -9.65 11.24 -5.00
CA LEU A 90 -10.47 10.06 -5.31
C LEU A 90 -11.82 10.37 -5.99
N GLY A 91 -12.15 11.65 -6.21
CA GLY A 91 -13.39 12.10 -6.85
C GLY A 91 -14.58 12.27 -5.90
N TYR A 92 -14.35 12.39 -4.59
CA TYR A 92 -15.44 12.60 -3.63
C TYR A 92 -16.01 14.01 -3.81
N THR A 93 -17.31 14.16 -3.58
CA THR A 93 -17.95 15.49 -3.54
C THR A 93 -17.34 16.33 -2.42
N VAL A 94 -17.44 17.65 -2.52
CA VAL A 94 -16.91 18.57 -1.48
C VAL A 94 -17.47 18.24 -0.10
N ALA A 95 -18.72 17.82 0.00
CA ALA A 95 -19.36 17.41 1.25
C ALA A 95 -18.85 16.06 1.79
N ALA A 96 -18.49 15.11 0.92
CA ALA A 96 -17.97 13.81 1.31
C ALA A 96 -16.45 13.81 1.57
N ALA A 97 -15.73 14.84 1.10
CA ALA A 97 -14.32 15.04 1.37
C ALA A 97 -14.08 15.78 2.69
N ASP A 98 -14.55 15.14 3.77
CA ASP A 98 -14.60 15.68 5.14
C ASP A 98 -13.27 15.60 5.91
N GLY A 99 -12.29 14.86 5.38
CA GLY A 99 -11.00 14.63 6.02
C GLY A 99 -10.99 13.49 7.04
N SER A 100 -12.08 12.74 7.18
CA SER A 100 -12.14 11.56 8.04
C SER A 100 -11.93 10.28 7.23
N PRO A 101 -11.05 9.36 7.66
CA PRO A 101 -10.90 8.08 7.00
C PRO A 101 -12.17 7.24 7.03
N GLY A 102 -12.61 6.82 5.84
CA GLY A 102 -13.67 5.83 5.62
C GLY A 102 -13.09 4.59 4.97
N ARG A 103 -13.80 3.45 5.02
CA ARG A 103 -13.29 2.16 4.50
C ARG A 103 -12.80 2.24 3.05
N SER A 104 -13.61 2.81 2.16
CA SER A 104 -13.28 2.90 0.73
C SER A 104 -12.08 3.81 0.43
N SER A 105 -11.94 4.95 1.11
CA SER A 105 -10.78 5.83 0.96
C SER A 105 -9.53 5.27 1.64
N TRP A 106 -9.70 4.51 2.73
CA TRP A 106 -8.64 3.81 3.44
C TRP A 106 -8.01 2.70 2.60
N ASP A 107 -8.83 1.81 2.03
CA ASP A 107 -8.36 0.68 1.21
C ASP A 107 -7.54 1.16 0.01
N ARG A 108 -7.91 2.31 -0.55
CA ARG A 108 -7.19 2.97 -1.65
C ARG A 108 -5.90 3.65 -1.22
N LEU A 109 -5.80 4.14 0.03
CA LEU A 109 -4.60 4.81 0.53
C LEU A 109 -3.44 3.83 0.74
N ARG A 110 -3.76 2.53 0.91
CA ARG A 110 -2.80 1.42 1.04
C ARG A 110 -1.79 1.63 2.17
N VAL A 111 -2.28 1.99 3.35
CA VAL A 111 -1.43 2.17 4.54
C VAL A 111 -0.73 0.83 4.89
N PRO A 112 0.60 0.77 4.98
CA PRO A 112 1.32 -0.47 5.32
C PRO A 112 0.98 -0.96 6.73
N ARG A 113 0.88 -2.28 6.92
CA ARG A 113 0.61 -2.88 8.23
C ARG A 113 1.77 -2.66 9.20
N THR A 114 1.66 -1.63 10.03
CA THR A 114 2.32 -1.51 11.33
C THR A 114 1.85 -2.64 12.27
N GLY A 115 2.63 -3.71 12.32
CA GLY A 115 2.60 -4.73 13.36
C GLY A 115 3.94 -4.69 14.09
N ARG A 116 3.94 -4.97 15.40
CA ARG A 116 5.15 -5.11 16.21
C ARG A 116 6.11 -6.11 15.52
N GLY A 117 7.15 -5.57 14.91
CA GLY A 117 8.22 -6.28 14.19
C GLY A 117 9.40 -5.36 13.86
N ALA A 118 9.50 -4.23 14.56
CA ALA A 118 10.63 -3.31 14.53
C ALA A 118 10.83 -2.78 15.96
N ALA A 119 11.22 -3.70 16.84
CA ALA A 119 11.84 -3.40 18.12
C ALA A 119 12.80 -4.56 18.37
N ALA A 120 14.06 -4.35 17.97
CA ALA A 120 15.21 -5.08 18.48
C ALA A 120 15.74 -4.31 19.69
#